data_AF-A0AAU8N6H8-F1
#
_entry.id   AF-A0AAU8N6H8-F1
#
_cell.length_a   1.000
_cell.length_b   1.000
_cell.length_c   1.000
_cell.angle_alpha   90.00
_cell.angle_beta   90.00
_cell.angle_gamma   90.00
#
_symmetry.space_group_name_H-M   'P 1'
#
loop_
_entity.id
_entity.type
_entity.pdbx_description
1 polymer ?
#
loop_
_entity_poly.entity_id
_entity_poly.type
_entity_poly.pdbx_seq_one_letter_code
_entity_poly.pdbx_strand_id
1 'polypeptide(L)'
;MSAPDGVRPPTARTAETAFRAAGRRVAAIGTALAVACLAAGAASGGRALAGAAWGAGAGLVVTAITAVVLLMPWQRFPLMASAGVMLSFAAKIAVMVAVVLLAGPHREGLSRPWFLACLALILIVVTIVEVVTLAVGQALTVESDRGADLALPRPTDVR
;
A
#
# COMPACT_ATOMS: atom_id res chain seq x y z
N MET A 1 32.70 16.93 -19.08
CA MET A 1 33.13 16.10 -17.94
C MET A 1 31.87 15.49 -17.35
N SER A 2 31.49 14.29 -17.81
CA SER A 2 30.26 13.62 -17.41
C SER A 2 30.47 13.00 -16.03
N ALA A 3 29.57 13.27 -15.09
CA ALA A 3 29.59 12.64 -13.78
C ALA A 3 29.45 11.11 -13.95
N PRO A 4 30.20 10.29 -13.20
CA PRO A 4 30.01 8.84 -13.24
C PRO A 4 28.60 8.53 -12.75
N ASP A 5 27.83 7.83 -13.58
CA ASP A 5 26.54 7.26 -13.20
C ASP A 5 26.76 6.41 -11.95
N GLY A 6 26.40 6.97 -10.80
CA GLY A 6 26.61 6.35 -9.50
C GLY A 6 25.95 4.98 -9.49
N VAL A 7 26.78 3.94 -9.36
CA VAL A 7 26.33 2.57 -9.14
C VAL A 7 25.54 2.58 -7.83
N ARG A 8 24.21 2.70 -7.92
CA ARG A 8 23.35 2.61 -6.75
C ARG A 8 23.62 1.26 -6.08
N PRO A 9 23.83 1.22 -4.75
CA PRO A 9 24.10 -0.01 -4.04
C PRO A 9 22.98 -1.04 -4.31
N PRO A 10 23.30 -2.34 -4.45
CA PRO A 10 22.34 -3.38 -4.81
C PRO A 10 21.09 -3.37 -3.91
N THR A 11 21.27 -3.10 -2.62
CA THR A 11 20.26 -2.93 -1.57
C THR A 11 19.20 -1.88 -1.93
N ALA A 12 19.60 -0.75 -2.52
CA ALA A 12 18.69 0.33 -2.88
C ALA A 12 17.77 -0.03 -4.06
N ARG A 13 18.28 -0.82 -5.03
CA ARG A 13 17.44 -1.30 -6.16
C ARG A 13 16.41 -2.32 -5.70
N THR A 14 16.79 -3.23 -4.79
CA THR A 14 15.89 -4.26 -4.27
C THR A 14 14.71 -3.65 -3.51
N ALA A 15 14.96 -2.67 -2.64
CA ALA A 15 13.89 -1.95 -1.96
C ALA A 15 12.92 -1.26 -2.94
N GLU A 16 13.44 -0.53 -3.94
CA GLU A 16 12.59 0.14 -4.94
C GLU A 16 11.70 -0.84 -5.71
N THR A 17 12.22 -2.02 -6.07
CA THR A 17 11.42 -3.05 -6.73
C THR A 17 10.32 -3.61 -5.84
N ALA A 18 10.59 -3.78 -4.54
CA ALA A 18 9.60 -4.25 -3.56
C ALA A 18 8.47 -3.24 -3.37
N PHE A 19 8.79 -1.94 -3.23
CA PHE A 19 7.80 -0.86 -3.14
C PHE A 19 6.94 -0.76 -4.40
N ARG A 20 7.52 -0.81 -5.60
CA ARG A 20 6.75 -0.81 -6.86
C ARG A 20 5.90 -2.08 -7.03
N ALA A 21 6.39 -3.23 -6.60
CA ALA A 21 5.60 -4.46 -6.60
C ALA A 21 4.41 -4.35 -5.63
N ALA A 22 4.62 -3.83 -4.42
CA ALA A 22 3.57 -3.57 -3.46
C ALA A 22 2.53 -2.59 -4.02
N GLY A 23 2.96 -1.47 -4.60
CA GLY A 23 2.08 -0.47 -5.21
C GLY A 23 1.20 -1.06 -6.32
N ARG A 24 1.77 -1.88 -7.21
CA ARG A 24 1.01 -2.54 -8.29
C ARG A 24 0.01 -3.57 -7.75
N ARG A 25 0.39 -4.37 -6.75
CA ARG A 25 -0.50 -5.37 -6.14
C ARG A 25 -1.65 -4.72 -5.38
N VAL A 26 -1.35 -3.66 -4.61
CA VAL A 26 -2.35 -2.86 -3.90
C VAL A 26 -3.35 -2.26 -4.90
N ALA A 27 -2.86 -1.62 -5.97
CA ALA A 27 -3.72 -1.07 -7.01
C ALA A 27 -4.63 -2.15 -7.62
N ALA A 28 -4.07 -3.28 -8.05
CA ALA A 28 -4.86 -4.35 -8.67
C ALA A 28 -5.92 -4.93 -7.72
N ILE A 29 -5.53 -5.29 -6.49
CA ILE A 29 -6.41 -5.96 -5.52
C ILE A 29 -7.47 -5.00 -4.99
N GLY A 30 -7.10 -3.77 -4.64
CA GLY A 30 -8.07 -2.78 -4.17
C GLY A 30 -9.11 -2.41 -5.24
N THR A 31 -8.70 -2.31 -6.51
CA THR A 31 -9.64 -2.08 -7.63
C THR A 31 -10.57 -3.27 -7.84
N ALA A 32 -10.03 -4.50 -7.81
CA ALA A 32 -10.84 -5.72 -7.94
C ALA A 32 -11.87 -5.85 -6.80
N LEU A 33 -11.47 -5.54 -5.56
CA LEU A 33 -12.38 -5.55 -4.40
C LEU A 33 -13.46 -4.49 -4.50
N ALA A 34 -13.14 -3.29 -5.01
CA ALA A 34 -14.14 -2.25 -5.23
C ALA A 34 -15.20 -2.69 -6.25
N VAL A 35 -14.79 -3.32 -7.35
CA VAL A 35 -15.71 -3.91 -8.34
C VAL A 35 -16.56 -5.02 -7.72
N ALA A 36 -15.95 -5.91 -6.92
CA ALA A 36 -16.68 -6.98 -6.24
C ALA A 36 -17.70 -6.44 -5.23
N CYS A 37 -17.34 -5.40 -4.48
CA CYS A 37 -18.24 -4.72 -3.54
C CYS A 37 -19.44 -4.09 -4.26
N LEU A 38 -19.20 -3.41 -5.39
CA LEU A 38 -20.27 -2.84 -6.22
C LEU A 38 -21.21 -3.91 -6.77
N ALA A 39 -20.65 -5.02 -7.28
CA ALA A 39 -21.44 -6.15 -7.79
C ALA A 39 -22.30 -6.78 -6.69
N ALA A 40 -21.73 -6.99 -5.50
CA ALA A 40 -22.44 -7.56 -4.36
C ALA A 40 -23.54 -6.61 -3.82
N GLY A 41 -23.27 -5.30 -3.81
CA GLY A 41 -24.27 -4.28 -3.49
C GLY A 41 -25.41 -4.22 -4.50
N ALA A 42 -25.10 -4.31 -5.81
CA ALA A 42 -26.10 -4.34 -6.88
C ALA A 42 -27.03 -5.56 -6.75
N ALA A 43 -26.48 -6.73 -6.44
CA ALA A 43 -27.25 -7.95 -6.21
C ALA A 43 -28.17 -7.86 -4.96
N SER A 44 -27.87 -6.94 -4.03
CA SER A 44 -28.56 -6.79 -2.74
C SER A 44 -29.62 -5.68 -2.71
N GLY A 45 -29.83 -4.95 -3.83
CA GLY A 45 -30.88 -3.93 -3.97
C GLY A 45 -30.43 -2.48 -3.68
N GLY A 46 -31.35 -1.52 -3.81
CA GLY A 46 -31.02 -0.08 -3.96
C GLY A 46 -30.21 0.55 -2.82
N ARG A 47 -30.63 0.40 -1.56
CA ARG A 47 -29.90 0.97 -0.41
C ARG A 47 -28.55 0.27 -0.17
N ALA A 48 -28.46 -1.02 -0.51
CA ALA A 48 -27.24 -1.80 -0.44
C ALA A 48 -26.23 -1.35 -1.51
N LEU A 49 -26.68 -1.14 -2.75
CA LEU A 49 -25.85 -0.58 -3.82
C LEU A 49 -25.34 0.81 -3.45
N ALA A 50 -26.18 1.69 -2.90
CA ALA A 50 -25.74 3.01 -2.44
C ALA A 50 -24.67 2.91 -1.35
N GLY A 51 -24.87 2.04 -0.34
CA GLY A 51 -23.87 1.77 0.69
C GLY A 51 -22.56 1.22 0.13
N ALA A 52 -22.64 0.22 -0.74
CA ALA A 52 -21.50 -0.40 -1.38
C ALA A 52 -20.74 0.58 -2.29
N ALA A 53 -21.43 1.45 -3.04
CA ALA A 53 -20.80 2.46 -3.89
C ALA A 53 -20.00 3.48 -3.08
N TRP A 54 -20.54 3.94 -1.96
CA TRP A 54 -19.82 4.82 -1.05
C TRP A 54 -18.64 4.12 -0.38
N GLY A 55 -18.81 2.88 0.09
CA GLY A 55 -17.75 2.11 0.75
C GLY A 55 -16.63 1.74 -0.22
N ALA A 56 -16.98 1.26 -1.42
CA ALA A 56 -16.03 0.95 -2.49
C ALA A 56 -15.34 2.21 -3.04
N GLY A 57 -16.06 3.33 -3.17
CA GLY A 57 -15.49 4.61 -3.57
C GLY A 57 -14.44 5.11 -2.58
N ALA A 58 -14.75 5.11 -1.28
CA ALA A 58 -13.79 5.46 -0.24
C ALA A 58 -12.60 4.49 -0.22
N GLY A 59 -12.84 3.18 -0.37
CA GLY A 59 -11.79 2.17 -0.48
C GLY A 59 -10.88 2.37 -1.70
N LEU A 60 -11.44 2.79 -2.84
CA LEU A 60 -10.68 3.13 -4.05
C LEU A 60 -9.79 4.35 -3.85
N VAL A 61 -10.28 5.38 -3.16
CA VAL A 61 -9.47 6.57 -2.83
C VAL A 61 -8.28 6.17 -1.96
N VAL A 62 -8.47 5.36 -0.92
CA VAL A 62 -7.35 4.83 -0.11
C VAL A 62 -6.38 4.05 -0.97
N THR A 63 -6.91 3.13 -1.78
CA THR A 63 -6.09 2.27 -2.66
C THR A 63 -5.23 3.11 -3.59
N ALA A 64 -5.80 4.14 -4.21
CA ALA A 64 -5.09 5.04 -5.11
C ALA A 64 -3.99 5.82 -4.39
N ILE A 65 -4.29 6.39 -3.21
CA ILE A 65 -3.29 7.11 -2.41
C ILE A 65 -2.16 6.17 -2.02
N THR A 66 -2.47 4.99 -1.48
CA THR A 66 -1.46 3.99 -1.09
C THR A 66 -0.62 3.58 -2.30
N ALA A 67 -1.22 3.32 -3.46
CA ALA A 67 -0.49 2.97 -4.67
C ALA A 67 0.46 4.09 -5.12
N VAL A 68 0.00 5.35 -5.15
CA VAL A 68 0.83 6.51 -5.52
C VAL A 68 2.00 6.68 -4.55
N VAL A 69 1.74 6.56 -3.25
CA VAL A 69 2.78 6.59 -2.21
C VAL A 69 3.80 5.47 -2.47
N LEU A 70 3.38 4.24 -2.73
CA LEU A 70 4.29 3.12 -2.96
C LEU A 70 5.06 3.20 -4.30
N LEU A 71 4.51 3.90 -5.30
CA LEU A 71 5.14 4.09 -6.61
C LEU A 71 6.08 5.30 -6.66
N MET A 72 6.02 6.18 -5.66
CA MET A 72 6.83 7.39 -5.59
C MET A 72 8.33 7.04 -5.50
N PRO A 73 9.22 7.77 -6.21
CA PRO A 73 10.65 7.48 -6.22
C PRO A 73 11.34 8.01 -4.95
N TRP A 74 11.10 7.34 -3.81
CA TRP A 74 11.64 7.68 -2.48
C TRP A 74 13.18 7.73 -2.41
N GLN A 75 13.89 7.23 -3.44
CA GLN A 75 15.34 7.33 -3.61
C GLN A 75 15.86 8.78 -3.62
N ARG A 76 15.03 9.76 -3.98
CA ARG A 76 15.39 11.18 -3.91
C ARG A 76 15.37 11.73 -2.47
N PHE A 77 14.74 11.01 -1.54
CA PHE A 77 14.56 11.42 -0.14
C PHE A 77 14.78 10.23 0.81
N PRO A 78 16.01 9.72 0.95
CA PRO A 78 16.30 8.50 1.74
C PRO A 78 15.94 8.62 3.23
N LEU A 79 15.95 9.84 3.79
CA LEU A 79 15.46 10.12 5.16
C LEU A 79 13.94 9.95 5.31
N MET A 80 13.20 9.78 4.21
CA MET A 80 11.75 9.60 4.16
C MET A 80 11.31 8.17 3.77
N ALA A 81 12.22 7.20 3.71
CA ALA A 81 11.81 5.81 3.43
C ALA A 81 10.87 5.23 4.52
N SER A 82 11.07 5.61 5.79
CA SER A 82 10.11 5.35 6.89
C SER A 82 8.84 6.21 6.77
N ALA A 83 8.93 7.37 6.11
CA ALA A 83 7.79 8.24 5.86
C ALA A 83 6.80 7.63 4.87
N GLY A 84 7.19 6.73 3.97
CA GLY A 84 6.25 6.03 3.07
C GLY A 84 5.20 5.21 3.83
N VAL A 85 5.64 4.48 4.85
CA VAL A 85 4.73 3.69 5.73
C VAL A 85 3.89 4.62 6.61
N MET A 86 4.51 5.66 7.20
CA MET A 86 3.77 6.65 8.00
C MET A 86 2.76 7.44 7.16
N LEU A 87 3.05 7.74 5.90
CA LEU A 87 2.18 8.45 4.98
C LEU A 87 1.01 7.56 4.54
N SER A 88 1.26 6.27 4.31
CA SER A 88 0.22 5.26 4.06
C SER A 88 -0.72 5.12 5.27
N PHE A 89 -0.18 5.16 6.48
CA PHE A 89 -0.99 5.16 7.71
C PHE A 89 -1.76 6.48 7.88
N ALA A 90 -1.11 7.62 7.71
CA ALA A 90 -1.75 8.94 7.78
C ALA A 90 -2.87 9.09 6.75
N ALA A 91 -2.70 8.56 5.53
CA ALA A 91 -3.73 8.53 4.51
C ALA A 91 -4.94 7.68 4.94
N LYS A 92 -4.72 6.52 5.57
CA LYS A 92 -5.81 5.68 6.12
C LYS A 92 -6.58 6.42 7.22
N ILE A 93 -5.90 7.14 8.11
CA ILE A 93 -6.53 7.98 9.14
C ILE A 93 -7.31 9.14 8.51
N ALA A 94 -6.73 9.85 7.55
CA ALA A 94 -7.39 10.95 6.86
C ALA A 94 -8.66 10.49 6.13
N VAL A 95 -8.64 9.31 5.50
CA VAL A 95 -9.83 8.75 4.90
C VAL A 95 -10.86 8.34 5.95
N MET A 96 -10.45 7.77 7.08
CA MET A 96 -11.37 7.45 8.18
C MET A 96 -12.12 8.71 8.64
N VAL A 97 -11.40 9.82 8.84
CA VAL A 97 -11.97 11.11 9.22
C VAL A 97 -12.89 11.65 8.12
N ALA A 98 -12.43 11.68 6.87
CA ALA A 98 -13.22 12.16 5.73
C ALA A 98 -14.51 11.34 5.55
N VAL A 99 -14.44 10.02 5.71
CA VAL A 99 -15.59 9.11 5.68
C VAL A 99 -16.58 9.42 6.79
N VAL A 100 -16.12 9.62 8.02
CA VAL A 100 -17.01 9.95 9.15
C VAL A 100 -17.72 11.28 8.91
N LEU A 101 -17.02 12.27 8.35
CA LEU A 101 -17.57 13.58 8.01
C LEU A 101 -18.54 13.52 6.82
N LEU A 102 -18.21 12.81 5.73
CA LEU A 102 -19.08 12.71 4.54
C LEU A 102 -20.29 11.80 4.75
N ALA A 103 -20.14 10.75 5.56
CA ALA A 103 -21.25 9.85 5.88
C ALA A 103 -22.26 10.56 6.81
N GLY A 104 -21.85 11.55 7.61
CA GLY A 104 -22.70 12.32 8.52
C GLY A 104 -23.99 12.86 7.88
N PRO A 105 -23.90 13.61 6.77
CA PRO A 105 -25.07 14.19 6.10
C PRO A 105 -25.94 13.20 5.31
N HIS A 106 -25.40 12.03 4.89
CA HIS A 106 -26.09 11.11 3.96
C HIS A 106 -26.59 9.81 4.63
N ARG A 107 -26.65 9.76 5.97
CA ARG A 107 -26.93 8.53 6.74
C ARG A 107 -28.31 7.93 6.50
N GLU A 108 -29.27 8.71 6.00
CA GLU A 108 -30.67 8.29 5.87
C GLU A 108 -30.92 7.51 4.58
N GLY A 109 -30.19 7.78 3.50
CA GLY A 109 -30.32 7.05 2.22
C GLY A 109 -29.45 5.80 2.10
N LEU A 110 -28.48 5.62 3.00
CA LEU A 110 -27.38 4.67 2.86
C LEU A 110 -27.56 3.40 3.71
N SER A 111 -27.29 2.22 3.14
CA SER A 111 -27.09 1.02 3.96
C SER A 111 -25.75 1.08 4.69
N ARG A 112 -25.79 1.46 5.98
CA ARG A 112 -24.63 1.51 6.88
C ARG A 112 -23.83 0.20 6.93
N PRO A 113 -24.43 -1.01 7.02
CA PRO A 113 -23.65 -2.23 7.07
C PRO A 113 -22.90 -2.50 5.76
N TRP A 114 -23.53 -2.26 4.60
CA TRP A 114 -22.85 -2.41 3.30
C TRP A 114 -21.72 -1.41 3.10
N PHE A 115 -21.92 -0.17 3.54
CA PHE A 115 -20.87 0.84 3.53
C PHE A 115 -19.65 0.41 4.34
N LEU A 116 -19.85 0.05 5.61
CA LEU A 116 -18.77 -0.33 6.51
C LEU A 116 -18.11 -1.64 6.09
N ALA A 117 -18.88 -2.64 5.64
CA ALA A 117 -18.36 -3.92 5.21
C ALA A 117 -17.43 -3.78 4.00
N CYS A 118 -17.87 -3.06 2.95
CA CYS A 118 -17.04 -2.82 1.77
C CYS A 118 -15.77 -2.04 2.10
N LEU A 119 -15.89 -0.97 2.89
CA LEU A 119 -14.74 -0.15 3.29
C LEU A 119 -13.74 -0.95 4.15
N ALA A 120 -14.23 -1.67 5.16
CA ALA A 120 -13.40 -2.48 6.04
C ALA A 120 -12.69 -3.60 5.27
N LEU A 121 -13.40 -4.30 4.38
CA LEU A 121 -12.82 -5.35 3.56
C LEU A 121 -11.65 -4.83 2.71
N ILE A 122 -11.86 -3.73 2.00
CA ILE A 122 -10.81 -3.11 1.17
C ILE A 122 -9.63 -2.69 2.04
N LEU A 123 -9.87 -2.01 3.16
CA LEU A 123 -8.82 -1.56 4.07
C LEU A 123 -7.97 -2.72 4.60
N ILE A 124 -8.61 -3.78 5.11
CA ILE A 124 -7.91 -4.93 5.67
C ILE A 124 -7.07 -5.61 4.60
N VAL A 125 -7.66 -5.96 3.45
CA VAL A 125 -6.96 -6.73 2.42
C VAL A 125 -5.82 -5.93 1.80
N VAL A 126 -6.04 -4.65 1.46
CA VAL A 126 -4.99 -3.79 0.91
C VAL A 126 -3.83 -3.64 1.90
N THR A 127 -4.13 -3.48 3.19
CA THR A 127 -3.10 -3.38 4.24
C THR A 127 -2.29 -4.67 4.36
N ILE A 128 -2.95 -5.83 4.34
CA ILE A 128 -2.26 -7.13 4.39
C ILE A 128 -1.34 -7.27 3.16
N VAL A 129 -1.84 -6.96 1.96
CA VAL A 129 -1.06 -7.05 0.71
C VAL A 129 0.16 -6.13 0.76
N GLU A 130 -0.01 -4.89 1.22
CA GLU A 130 1.06 -3.91 1.41
C GLU A 130 2.13 -4.47 2.36
N VAL A 131 1.74 -4.86 3.58
CA VAL A 131 2.65 -5.34 4.63
C VAL A 131 3.38 -6.62 4.19
N VAL A 132 2.67 -7.61 3.67
CA VAL A 132 3.27 -8.88 3.24
C VAL A 132 4.24 -8.65 2.08
N THR A 133 3.87 -7.84 1.09
CA THR A 133 4.75 -7.59 -0.06
C THR A 133 6.02 -6.84 0.35
N LEU A 134 5.91 -5.88 1.27
CA LEU A 134 7.07 -5.18 1.80
C LEU A 134 7.94 -6.08 2.69
N ALA A 135 7.33 -6.91 3.54
CA ALA A 135 8.05 -7.84 4.41
C ALA A 135 8.87 -8.86 3.61
N VAL A 136 8.28 -9.43 2.54
CA VAL A 136 8.99 -10.34 1.63
C VAL A 136 10.14 -9.63 0.92
N GLY A 137 9.93 -8.38 0.48
CA GLY A 137 10.99 -7.58 -0.14
C GLY A 137 12.17 -7.28 0.80
N GLN A 138 11.89 -7.03 2.08
CA GLN A 138 12.91 -6.83 3.11
C GLN A 138 13.69 -8.12 3.40
N ALA A 139 13.00 -9.26 3.54
CA ALA A 139 13.65 -10.55 3.78
C ALA A 139 14.66 -10.91 2.67
N LEU A 140 14.29 -10.70 1.40
CA LEU A 140 15.19 -10.90 0.26
C LEU A 140 16.39 -9.96 0.26
N THR A 141 16.21 -8.73 0.75
CA THR A 141 17.30 -7.74 0.84
C THR A 141 18.33 -8.15 1.90
N VAL A 142 17.87 -8.62 3.07
CA VAL A 142 18.75 -9.07 4.17
C VAL A 142 19.57 -10.29 3.76
N GLU A 143 18.96 -11.26 3.07
CA GLU A 143 19.66 -12.48 2.66
C GLU A 143 20.71 -12.21 1.58
N SER A 144 20.44 -11.26 0.68
CA SER A 144 21.43 -10.82 -0.31
C SER A 144 22.65 -10.15 0.31
N ASP A 145 22.46 -9.39 1.39
CA ASP A 145 23.56 -8.69 2.10
C ASP A 145 24.43 -9.70 2.86
N ARG A 146 23.79 -10.65 3.56
CA ARG A 146 24.47 -11.74 4.27
C ARG A 146 25.27 -12.63 3.32
N GLY A 147 24.75 -12.94 2.13
CA GLY A 147 25.46 -13.70 1.11
C GLY A 147 26.67 -12.96 0.53
N ALA A 148 26.61 -11.64 0.43
CA ALA A 148 27.73 -10.80 -0.03
C ALA A 148 28.85 -10.70 1.03
N ASP A 149 28.49 -10.56 2.31
CA ASP A 149 29.45 -10.54 3.43
C ASP A 149 30.21 -11.87 3.58
N LEU A 150 29.55 -13.00 3.30
CA LEU A 150 30.18 -14.32 3.34
C LEU A 150 31.09 -14.61 2.12
N ALA A 151 30.91 -13.88 1.03
CA ALA A 151 31.72 -14.00 -0.19
C ALA A 151 32.99 -13.13 -0.14
N LEU A 152 33.08 -12.17 0.77
CA LEU A 152 34.30 -11.43 1.04
C LEU A 152 35.22 -12.27 1.95
N PRO A 153 36.52 -12.43 1.63
CA PRO A 153 37.44 -13.07 2.55
C PRO A 153 37.45 -12.27 3.85
N ARG A 154 36.98 -12.88 4.95
CA ARG A 154 37.14 -12.29 6.28
C ARG A 154 38.62 -11.95 6.43
N PRO A 155 38.99 -10.73 6.84
CA PRO A 155 40.34 -10.50 7.32
C PRO A 155 40.54 -11.50 8.45
N THR A 156 41.36 -12.52 8.19
CA THR A 156 41.82 -13.43 9.21
C THR A 156 42.47 -12.57 10.27
N ASP A 157 41.93 -12.61 11.50
CA ASP A 157 42.55 -11.96 12.65
C ASP A 157 44.02 -12.36 12.69
N VAL A 158 44.88 -11.45 12.28
CA VAL A 158 46.31 -11.54 12.53
C VAL A 158 46.48 -11.04 13.95
N ARG A 159 46.32 -12.00 14.88
CA ARG A 159 46.74 -12.04 16.29
C ARG A 159 46.44 -10.84 17.19
#